data_AF-A0A953RAX5-F1
#
_entry.id   AF-A0A953RAX5-F1
#
_cell.length_a   1.000
_cell.length_b   1.000
_cell.length_c   1.000
_cell.angle_alpha   90.00
_cell.angle_beta   90.00
_cell.angle_gamma   90.00
#
_symmetry.space_group_name_H-M   'P 1'
#
loop_
_entity.id
_entity.type
_entity.pdbx_description
1 polymer ?
#
loop_
_entity_poly.entity_id
_entity_poly.type
_entity_poly.pdbx_seq_one_letter_code
_entity_poly.pdbx_strand_id
1 'polypeptide(L)'
;MKLTLDHTQRLNLHALLGAQRADVGSIRAIWAVQDRLALDASEEERIELKREMVNGAERTVWNPTLSVPPQDFVFSDVEAARIKAAIQMWDSYSANADRRWFQPLVEALFPGTDPHKAQDEL
;
A
#
# COMPACT_ATOMS: atom_id res chain seq x y z
N MET A 1 10.88 12.18 -0.91
CA MET A 1 11.21 10.77 -0.57
C MET A 1 11.06 9.88 -1.80
N LYS A 2 12.02 9.00 -2.08
CA LYS A 2 11.97 8.06 -3.22
C LYS A 2 11.70 6.64 -2.70
N LEU A 3 10.73 5.95 -3.28
CA LEU A 3 10.44 4.53 -3.04
C LEU A 3 10.46 3.77 -4.36
N THR A 4 11.09 2.60 -4.38
CA THR A 4 10.99 1.65 -5.50
C THR A 4 9.94 0.62 -5.12
N LEU A 5 8.84 0.55 -5.87
CA LEU A 5 7.67 -0.25 -5.53
C LEU A 5 7.36 -1.30 -6.59
N ASP A 6 7.13 -2.53 -6.16
CA ASP A 6 6.51 -3.56 -7.01
C ASP A 6 4.98 -3.40 -7.07
N HIS A 7 4.31 -4.18 -7.92
CA HIS A 7 2.85 -4.15 -8.06
C HIS A 7 2.11 -4.56 -6.79
N THR A 8 2.65 -5.48 -6.01
CA THR A 8 2.01 -5.92 -4.77
C THR A 8 2.00 -4.76 -3.77
N GLN A 9 3.12 -4.04 -3.64
CA GLN A 9 3.23 -2.86 -2.80
C GLN A 9 2.32 -1.73 -3.28
N ARG A 10 2.27 -1.48 -4.60
CA ARG A 10 1.39 -0.46 -5.20
C ARG A 10 -0.08 -0.75 -4.94
N LEU A 11 -0.55 -1.98 -5.22
CA LEU A 11 -1.95 -2.38 -5.03
C LEU A 11 -2.35 -2.31 -3.55
N ASN A 12 -1.50 -2.78 -2.63
CA ASN A 12 -1.80 -2.75 -1.21
C ASN A 12 -1.77 -1.33 -0.63
N LEU A 13 -0.82 -0.48 -1.03
CA LEU A 13 -0.82 0.94 -0.64
C LEU A 13 -2.05 1.66 -1.20
N HIS A 14 -2.43 1.40 -2.45
CA HIS A 14 -3.64 1.94 -3.04
C HIS A 14 -4.88 1.55 -2.23
N ALA A 15 -5.03 0.28 -1.87
CA ALA A 15 -6.14 -0.19 -1.04
C ALA A 15 -6.14 0.42 0.37
N LEU A 16 -4.97 0.48 1.02
CA LEU A 16 -4.79 1.06 2.36
C LEU A 16 -5.21 2.53 2.40
N LEU A 17 -4.78 3.31 1.41
CA LEU A 17 -5.10 4.73 1.30
C LEU A 17 -6.60 4.93 1.04
N GLY A 18 -7.22 4.08 0.21
CA GLY A 18 -8.66 4.14 -0.08
C GLY A 18 -9.55 3.81 1.13
N ALA A 19 -9.01 3.10 2.13
CA ALA A 19 -9.73 2.77 3.36
C ALA A 19 -9.69 3.88 4.42
N GLN A 20 -8.89 4.94 4.22
CA GLN A 20 -8.74 6.02 5.18
C GLN A 20 -10.01 6.87 5.27
N ARG A 21 -10.41 7.24 6.49
CA ARG A 21 -11.47 8.20 6.75
C ARG A 21 -10.86 9.56 7.09
N ALA A 22 -11.15 10.59 6.29
CA ALA A 22 -10.59 11.93 6.47
C ALA A 22 -11.55 13.03 5.96
N ASP A 23 -11.18 14.29 6.11
CA ASP A 23 -11.89 15.42 5.50
C ASP A 23 -11.75 15.41 3.96
N VAL A 24 -12.61 16.17 3.27
CA VAL A 24 -12.65 16.21 1.79
C VAL A 24 -11.32 16.63 1.17
N GLY A 25 -10.59 17.56 1.79
CA GLY A 25 -9.29 17.99 1.31
C GLY A 25 -8.25 16.87 1.38
N SER A 26 -8.22 16.15 2.51
CA SER A 26 -7.37 14.98 2.69
C SER A 26 -7.73 13.83 1.76
N ILE A 27 -9.02 13.58 1.50
CA ILE A 27 -9.48 12.56 0.53
C ILE A 27 -8.96 12.88 -0.88
N ARG A 28 -9.05 14.13 -1.33
CA ARG A 28 -8.51 14.53 -2.65
C ARG A 28 -7.00 14.34 -2.74
N ALA A 29 -6.27 14.63 -1.66
CA ALA A 29 -4.83 14.39 -1.61
C ALA A 29 -4.50 12.89 -1.62
N ILE A 30 -5.32 12.06 -0.99
CA ILE A 30 -5.22 10.60 -1.04
C ILE A 30 -5.46 10.08 -2.47
N TRP A 31 -6.49 10.57 -3.16
CA TRP A 31 -6.77 10.20 -4.55
C TRP A 31 -5.60 10.52 -5.47
N ALA A 32 -4.97 11.68 -5.32
CA ALA A 32 -3.78 12.03 -6.11
C ALA A 32 -2.61 11.04 -5.91
N VAL A 33 -2.44 10.48 -4.70
CA VAL A 33 -1.43 9.44 -4.44
C VAL A 33 -1.88 8.09 -5.02
N GLN A 34 -3.16 7.74 -4.89
CA GLN A 34 -3.73 6.52 -5.47
C GLN A 34 -3.62 6.48 -6.99
N ASP A 35 -3.96 7.58 -7.68
CA ASP A 35 -3.87 7.69 -9.15
C ASP A 35 -2.44 7.44 -9.65
N ARG A 36 -1.45 7.89 -8.88
CA ARG A 36 -0.03 7.65 -9.20
C ARG A 36 0.39 6.20 -8.97
N LEU A 37 -0.18 5.52 -7.97
CA LEU A 37 0.14 4.14 -7.63
C LEU A 37 -0.60 3.12 -8.51
N ALA A 38 -1.74 3.50 -9.08
CA ALA A 38 -2.59 2.65 -9.90
C ALA A 38 -1.79 1.96 -11.01
N LEU A 39 -2.12 0.70 -11.28
CA LEU A 39 -1.58 -0.04 -12.42
C LEU A 39 -2.26 0.45 -13.70
N ASP A 40 -1.51 0.55 -14.79
CA ASP A 40 -2.13 0.75 -16.10
C ASP A 40 -2.71 -0.56 -16.67
N ALA A 41 -3.52 -0.47 -17.72
CA ALA A 41 -4.19 -1.63 -18.31
C ALA A 41 -3.21 -2.74 -18.77
N SER A 42 -2.00 -2.38 -19.23
CA SER A 42 -0.99 -3.36 -19.65
C SER A 42 -0.36 -4.05 -18.44
N GLU A 43 -0.12 -3.30 -17.36
CA GLU A 43 0.34 -3.87 -16.09
C GLU A 43 -0.71 -4.81 -15.47
N GLU A 44 -1.98 -4.41 -15.48
CA GLU A 44 -3.11 -5.21 -15.01
C GLU A 44 -3.23 -6.52 -15.80
N GLU A 45 -3.18 -6.46 -17.14
CA GLU A 45 -3.21 -7.64 -18.01
C GLU A 45 -2.03 -8.57 -17.74
N ARG A 46 -0.81 -8.02 -17.55
CA ARG A 46 0.41 -8.81 -17.33
C ARG A 46 0.38 -9.65 -16.05
N ILE A 47 -0.36 -9.21 -15.03
CA ILE A 47 -0.52 -9.95 -13.76
C ILE A 47 -1.87 -10.68 -13.67
N GLU A 48 -2.67 -10.64 -14.74
CA GLU A 48 -4.02 -11.19 -14.78
C GLU A 48 -4.89 -10.64 -13.63
N LEU A 49 -4.83 -9.32 -13.40
CA LEU A 49 -5.60 -8.65 -12.36
C LEU A 49 -7.10 -8.78 -12.65
N LYS A 50 -7.87 -9.19 -11.65
CA LYS A 50 -9.33 -9.31 -11.74
C LYS A 50 -10.01 -8.96 -10.42
N ARG A 51 -11.31 -8.71 -10.51
CA ARG A 51 -12.19 -8.53 -9.35
C ARG A 51 -13.06 -9.76 -9.19
N GLU A 52 -13.06 -10.32 -7.99
CA GLU A 52 -13.84 -11.51 -7.65
C GLU A 52 -14.74 -11.24 -6.46
N MET A 53 -15.91 -11.88 -6.46
CA MET A 53 -16.78 -11.89 -5.30
C MET A 53 -16.42 -13.00 -4.34
N VAL A 54 -15.99 -12.64 -3.13
CA VAL A 54 -15.69 -13.60 -2.06
C VAL A 54 -16.54 -13.27 -0.84
N ASN A 55 -17.42 -14.20 -0.44
CA ASN A 55 -18.31 -14.04 0.71
C ASN A 55 -19.14 -12.73 0.71
N GLY A 56 -19.61 -12.30 -0.47
CA GLY A 56 -20.39 -11.06 -0.59
C GLY A 56 -19.58 -9.76 -0.52
N ALA A 57 -18.23 -9.83 -0.46
CA ALA A 57 -17.33 -8.69 -0.63
C ALA A 57 -16.50 -8.78 -1.92
N GLU A 58 -16.43 -7.70 -2.69
CA GLU A 58 -15.56 -7.60 -3.87
C GLU A 58 -14.09 -7.60 -3.41
N ARG A 59 -13.26 -8.42 -4.06
CA ARG A 59 -11.82 -8.50 -3.81
C ARG A 59 -11.06 -8.38 -5.11
N THR A 60 -9.98 -7.61 -5.08
CA THR A 60 -9.00 -7.59 -6.17
C THR A 60 -8.04 -8.76 -5.97
N VAL A 61 -7.88 -9.60 -6.98
CA VAL A 61 -6.98 -10.77 -6.99
C VAL A 61 -6.19 -10.79 -8.28
N TRP A 62 -4.98 -11.36 -8.25
CA TRP A 62 -4.09 -11.47 -9.41
C TRP A 62 -3.34 -12.80 -9.37
N ASN A 63 -2.69 -13.17 -10.47
CA ASN A 63 -1.91 -14.39 -10.56
C ASN A 63 -0.58 -14.25 -9.80
N PRO A 64 -0.33 -15.01 -8.71
CA PRO A 64 0.85 -14.84 -7.87
C PRO A 64 2.16 -15.29 -8.53
N THR A 65 2.11 -15.98 -9.66
CA THR A 65 3.32 -16.39 -10.41
C THR A 65 3.76 -15.35 -11.44
N LEU A 66 2.97 -14.29 -11.64
CA LEU A 66 3.24 -13.21 -12.57
C LEU A 66 3.70 -11.96 -11.83
N SER A 67 4.45 -11.11 -12.53
CA SER A 67 4.94 -9.85 -11.96
C SER A 67 5.14 -8.80 -13.04
N VAL A 68 5.12 -7.54 -12.61
CA VAL A 68 5.61 -6.40 -13.40
C VAL A 68 6.89 -5.86 -12.75
N PRO A 69 7.80 -5.27 -13.54
CA PRO A 69 9.01 -4.65 -13.00
C PRO A 69 8.68 -3.58 -11.94
N PRO A 70 9.45 -3.50 -10.84
CA PRO A 70 9.32 -2.41 -9.88
C PRO A 70 9.56 -1.04 -10.52
N GLN A 71 8.86 -0.02 -10.03
CA GLN A 71 8.96 1.35 -10.52
C GLN A 71 9.35 2.33 -9.40
N ASP A 72 10.01 3.41 -9.78
CA ASP A 72 10.42 4.47 -8.85
C ASP A 72 9.34 5.54 -8.69
N PHE A 73 8.96 5.81 -7.45
CA PHE A 73 8.01 6.85 -7.07
C PHE A 73 8.68 7.90 -6.19
N VAL A 74 8.54 9.18 -6.56
CA VAL A 74 9.02 10.30 -5.76
C VAL A 74 7.84 10.99 -5.08
N PHE A 75 7.71 10.80 -3.78
CA PHE A 75 6.69 11.43 -2.95
C PHE A 75 7.22 12.73 -2.34
N SER A 76 6.39 13.77 -2.32
CA SER A 76 6.60 14.95 -1.49
C SER A 76 6.54 14.60 -0.01
N ASP A 77 7.06 15.48 0.86
CA ASP A 77 7.06 15.23 2.30
C ASP A 77 5.63 15.10 2.87
N VAL A 78 4.68 15.83 2.29
CA VAL A 78 3.27 15.77 2.71
C VAL A 78 2.63 14.45 2.29
N GLU A 79 2.90 13.96 1.08
CA GLU A 79 2.43 12.63 0.64
C GLU A 79 3.06 11.52 1.48
N ALA A 80 4.37 11.61 1.75
CA ALA A 80 5.08 10.66 2.60
C ALA A 80 4.51 10.63 4.03
N ALA A 81 4.23 11.79 4.62
CA ALA A 81 3.61 11.89 5.94
C ALA A 81 2.22 11.24 5.97
N ARG A 82 1.43 11.39 4.91
CA ARG A 82 0.12 10.73 4.80
C ARG A 82 0.22 9.22 4.68
N ILE A 83 1.14 8.72 3.86
CA ILE A 83 1.37 7.27 3.74
C ILE A 83 1.79 6.70 5.10
N LYS A 84 2.69 7.38 5.83
CA LYS A 84 3.09 6.98 7.18
C LYS A 84 1.92 6.97 8.15
N ALA A 85 1.09 8.01 8.16
CA ALA A 85 -0.09 8.09 9.03
C ALA A 85 -1.09 6.97 8.70
N ALA A 86 -1.37 6.74 7.42
CA ALA A 86 -2.27 5.67 6.97
C ALA A 86 -1.77 4.28 7.42
N ILE A 87 -0.46 4.06 7.37
CA ILE A 87 0.19 2.83 7.86
C ILE A 87 0.07 2.71 9.38
N GLN A 88 0.32 3.78 10.13
CA GLN A 88 0.26 3.78 11.60
C GLN A 88 -1.16 3.59 12.14
N MET A 89 -2.17 4.10 11.44
CA MET A 89 -3.58 3.95 11.83
C MET A 89 -4.16 2.58 11.44
N TRP A 90 -3.38 1.74 10.78
CA TRP A 90 -3.85 0.47 10.26
C TRP A 90 -3.79 -0.65 11.30
N ASP A 91 -4.69 -0.61 12.28
CA ASP A 91 -4.82 -1.64 13.33
C ASP A 91 -5.53 -2.91 12.84
N SER A 92 -6.26 -2.83 11.73
CA SER A 92 -7.20 -3.87 11.29
C SER A 92 -7.03 -4.23 9.81
N TYR A 93 -6.22 -5.25 9.56
CA TYR A 93 -6.45 -6.15 8.42
C TYR A 93 -6.08 -7.58 8.79
N SER A 94 -7.08 -8.30 9.29
CA SER A 94 -7.04 -9.75 9.46
C SER A 94 -7.16 -10.43 8.09
N ALA A 95 -6.05 -10.44 7.35
CA ALA A 95 -5.76 -11.43 6.31
C ALA A 95 -4.27 -11.76 6.40
N ASN A 96 -3.95 -12.72 7.26
CA ASN A 96 -2.60 -13.22 7.47
C ASN A 96 -2.18 -14.06 6.25
N ALA A 97 -1.08 -13.69 5.56
CA ALA A 97 -0.18 -14.62 4.86
C ALA A 97 1.09 -13.94 4.31
N ASP A 98 1.07 -12.65 3.91
CA ASP A 98 2.26 -12.06 3.29
C ASP A 98 2.50 -10.60 3.69
N ARG A 99 2.87 -10.37 4.96
CA ARG A 99 3.45 -9.08 5.38
C ARG A 99 4.80 -8.77 4.70
N ARG A 100 5.29 -9.66 3.84
CA ARG A 100 6.53 -9.48 3.07
C ARG A 100 6.49 -8.27 2.16
N TRP A 101 5.33 -7.90 1.61
CA TRP A 101 5.23 -6.66 0.82
C TRP A 101 5.41 -5.40 1.68
N PHE A 102 5.01 -5.49 2.95
CA PHE A 102 4.92 -4.37 3.88
C PHE A 102 6.25 -4.07 4.55
N GLN A 103 7.05 -5.09 4.86
CA GLN A 103 8.33 -4.91 5.54
C GLN A 103 9.29 -3.93 4.81
N PRO A 104 9.52 -4.03 3.49
CA PRO A 104 10.38 -3.07 2.77
C PRO A 104 9.84 -1.64 2.84
N LEU A 105 8.51 -1.47 2.89
CA LEU A 105 7.90 -0.14 3.04
C LEU A 105 8.13 0.42 4.43
N VAL A 106 7.98 -0.40 5.47
CA VAL A 106 8.25 0.03 6.86
C VAL A 106 9.71 0.44 7.02
N GLU A 107 10.64 -0.38 6.52
CA GLU A 107 12.07 -0.09 6.58
C GLU A 107 12.42 1.22 5.85
N ALA A 108 11.83 1.47 4.68
CA ALA A 108 12.05 2.69 3.92
C ALA A 108 11.39 3.93 4.54
N LEU A 109 10.22 3.78 5.16
CA LEU A 109 9.42 4.89 5.69
C LEU A 109 9.78 5.26 7.14
N PHE A 110 10.27 4.31 7.93
CA PHE A 110 10.53 4.46 9.36
C PHE A 110 11.95 3.99 9.75
N PRO A 111 13.00 4.56 9.13
CA PRO A 111 14.38 4.17 9.42
C PRO A 111 14.73 4.45 10.90
N GLY A 112 15.19 3.43 11.62
CA GLY A 112 15.62 3.54 13.02
C GLY A 112 14.58 3.17 14.08
N THR A 113 13.38 2.73 13.67
CA THR A 113 12.41 2.13 14.60
C THR A 113 12.78 0.67 14.78
N ASP A 114 13.35 0.32 15.93
CA ASP A 114 13.67 -1.07 16.27
C ASP A 114 12.34 -1.82 16.53
N PRO A 115 11.94 -2.78 15.67
CA PRO A 115 10.64 -3.44 15.81
C PRO A 115 10.50 -4.24 17.12
N HIS A 116 11.59 -4.43 17.87
CA HIS A 116 11.60 -5.05 19.18
C HIS A 116 11.47 -4.11 20.38
N LYS A 117 11.58 -2.79 20.23
CA LYS A 117 11.50 -1.87 21.39
C LYS A 117 10.08 -1.48 21.81
N ALA A 118 9.07 -1.74 21.00
CA ALA A 118 7.68 -1.37 21.32
C ALA A 118 6.98 -2.34 22.29
N GLN A 119 7.65 -3.39 22.76
CA GLN A 119 7.09 -4.36 23.71
C GLN A 119 7.50 -4.14 25.18
N ASP A 120 8.40 -3.18 25.47
CA ASP A 120 8.95 -2.97 26.81
C ASP A 120 8.47 -1.69 27.52
N GLU A 121 7.39 -1.06 27.04
CA GLU A 121 6.71 0.02 27.77
C GLU A 121 5.30 -0.43 28.16
N LEU A 122 5.26 -1.26 29.20
CA LEU A 122 4.10 -1.50 30.08
C LEU A 122 4.34 -0.79 31.42
#